data_AF-A0A0E3MSJ3-F1
#
_entry.id   AF-A0A0E3MSJ3-F1
#
_cell.length_a   1.000
_cell.length_b   1.000
_cell.length_c   1.000
_cell.angle_alpha   90.00
_cell.angle_beta   90.00
_cell.angle_gamma   90.00
#
_symmetry.space_group_name_H-M   'P 1'
#
loop_
_entity.id
_entity.type
_entity.pdbx_description
1 polymer ?
#
loop_
_entity_poly.entity_id
_entity_poly.type
_entity_poly.pdbx_seq_one_letter_code
_entity_poly.pdbx_strand_id
1 'polypeptide(L)'
;NGFIVLEIQGEGQFNDAEIRQWLSNRFWGDPITGLLVSPNYYGSRGNSGEVAHVRQFFKIISDGTQQTIDHTIDNNGKRLRLALASDVETTAIADAKVELKLNLANQAFKLTSGSQGTVALTAGALWNASYTAD
;
A
#
# COMPACT_ATOMS: atom_id res chain seq x y z
N ASN A 1 13.04 -7.74 -0.01
CA ASN A 1 11.65 -7.56 0.45
C ASN A 1 10.75 -7.31 -0.74
N GLY A 2 9.60 -7.97 -0.81
CA GLY A 2 8.63 -7.80 -1.91
C GLY A 2 7.82 -6.51 -1.78
N PHE A 3 6.98 -6.25 -2.78
CA PHE A 3 6.10 -5.09 -2.84
C PHE A 3 4.72 -5.47 -3.35
N ILE A 4 3.69 -4.79 -2.84
CA ILE A 4 2.43 -4.64 -3.58
C ILE A 4 2.59 -3.44 -4.51
N VAL A 5 2.19 -3.59 -5.76
CA VAL A 5 2.32 -2.57 -6.79
C VAL A 5 0.97 -2.19 -7.34
N LEU A 6 0.72 -0.88 -7.40
CA LEU A 6 -0.37 -0.28 -8.15
C LEU A 6 0.24 0.54 -9.27
N GLU A 7 -0.25 0.36 -10.49
CA GLU A 7 0.24 1.08 -11.65
C GLU A 7 -0.89 1.67 -12.47
N ILE A 8 -0.78 2.97 -12.73
CA ILE A 8 -1.69 3.75 -13.56
C ILE A 8 -1.31 3.54 -15.02
N GLN A 9 -2.26 3.05 -15.79
CA GLN A 9 -2.21 2.98 -17.23
C GLN A 9 -2.90 4.22 -17.83
N GLY A 10 -2.34 4.78 -18.90
CA GLY A 10 -2.86 5.99 -19.54
C GLY A 10 -2.32 7.29 -18.91
N GLU A 11 -3.06 8.37 -19.09
CA GLU A 11 -2.63 9.75 -18.82
C GLU A 11 -2.98 10.23 -17.40
N GLY A 12 -2.37 9.58 -16.42
CA GLY A 12 -2.48 9.96 -15.01
C GLY A 12 -1.21 9.66 -14.24
N GLN A 13 -1.11 10.25 -13.06
CA GLN A 13 -0.04 10.04 -12.11
C GLN A 13 -0.60 10.01 -10.69
N PHE A 14 0.08 9.33 -9.78
CA PHE A 14 -0.15 9.45 -8.36
C PHE A 14 0.22 10.86 -7.88
N ASN A 15 -0.53 11.32 -6.89
CA ASN A 15 -0.19 12.53 -6.14
C ASN A 15 0.52 12.10 -4.85
N ASP A 16 1.82 12.40 -4.75
CA ASP A 16 2.67 11.94 -3.64
C ASP A 16 2.16 12.37 -2.26
N ALA A 17 1.78 13.65 -2.12
CA ALA A 17 1.28 14.18 -0.85
C ALA A 17 -0.02 13.49 -0.40
N GLU A 18 -0.93 13.24 -1.34
CA GLU A 18 -2.24 12.63 -1.06
C GLU A 18 -2.12 11.12 -0.84
N ILE A 19 -1.21 10.44 -1.55
CA ILE A 19 -0.87 9.04 -1.29
C ILE A 19 -0.27 8.89 0.10
N ARG A 20 0.65 9.78 0.50
CA ARG A 20 1.22 9.77 1.85
C ARG A 20 0.13 9.94 2.90
N GLN A 21 -0.80 10.88 2.72
CA GLN A 21 -1.91 11.08 3.63
C GLN A 21 -2.84 9.86 3.71
N TRP A 22 -3.22 9.30 2.55
CA TRP A 22 -4.08 8.12 2.46
C TRP A 22 -3.48 6.88 3.15
N LEU A 23 -2.16 6.70 3.07
CA LEU A 23 -1.42 5.58 3.65
C LEU A 23 -0.87 5.86 5.06
N SER A 24 -1.25 6.98 5.67
CA SER A 24 -0.90 7.33 7.05
C SER A 24 -2.11 7.20 7.98
N ASN A 25 -1.85 6.96 9.25
CA ASN A 25 -2.84 7.23 10.28
C ASN A 25 -2.85 8.73 10.65
N ARG A 26 -3.91 9.17 11.33
CA ARG A 26 -4.08 10.58 11.70
C ARG A 26 -3.12 11.02 12.81
N PHE A 27 -2.88 10.15 13.80
CA PHE A 27 -1.94 10.33 14.89
C PHE A 27 -1.50 8.98 15.49
N TRP A 28 -0.52 8.99 16.38
CA TRP A 28 0.01 7.79 17.01
C TRP A 28 -1.08 6.96 17.70
N GLY A 29 -1.17 5.68 17.34
CA GLY A 29 -2.17 4.76 17.87
C GLY A 29 -3.48 4.71 17.08
N ASP A 30 -3.73 5.67 16.17
CA ASP A 30 -4.87 5.58 15.26
C ASP A 30 -4.67 4.49 14.21
N PRO A 31 -5.76 3.86 13.74
CA PRO A 31 -5.69 2.93 12.63
C PRO A 31 -5.38 3.65 11.31
N ILE A 32 -4.71 2.93 10.41
CA ILE A 32 -4.57 3.32 9.01
C ILE A 32 -5.87 2.95 8.31
N THR A 33 -6.51 3.93 7.65
CA THR A 33 -7.83 3.72 7.02
C THR A 33 -7.74 3.41 5.53
N GLY A 34 -6.64 3.84 4.87
CA GLY A 34 -6.44 3.61 3.43
C GLY A 34 -6.12 2.17 3.04
N LEU A 35 -5.68 1.35 4.00
CA LEU A 35 -5.34 -0.05 3.78
C LEU A 35 -5.72 -0.87 5.02
N LEU A 36 -6.44 -1.96 4.79
CA LEU A 36 -6.78 -2.94 5.81
C LEU A 36 -6.12 -4.28 5.49
N VAL A 37 -5.76 -5.04 6.53
CA VAL A 37 -5.19 -6.38 6.40
C VAL A 37 -6.00 -7.38 7.23
N SER A 38 -6.00 -8.65 6.81
CA SER A 38 -6.54 -9.71 7.66
C SER A 38 -5.72 -9.81 8.95
N PRO A 39 -6.35 -9.76 10.13
CA PRO A 39 -5.62 -9.95 11.38
C PRO A 39 -5.05 -11.37 11.44
N ASN A 40 -3.83 -11.51 11.94
CA ASN A 40 -3.14 -12.80 12.09
C ASN A 40 -3.67 -13.62 13.29
N TYR A 41 -4.97 -13.88 13.32
CA TYR A 41 -5.65 -14.66 14.35
C TYR A 41 -6.64 -15.64 13.71
N TYR A 42 -6.64 -16.89 14.17
CA TYR A 42 -7.65 -17.88 13.81
C TYR A 42 -9.05 -17.39 14.27
N GLY A 43 -9.87 -16.92 13.32
CA GLY A 43 -11.26 -16.51 13.57
C GLY A 43 -11.77 -15.48 12.55
N SER A 44 -13.09 -15.41 12.40
CA SER A 44 -13.81 -14.53 11.45
C SER A 44 -13.80 -13.05 11.87
N ARG A 45 -12.64 -12.47 12.21
CA ARG A 45 -12.52 -11.01 12.35
C ARG A 45 -12.37 -10.38 10.97
N GLY A 46 -13.06 -9.26 10.75
CA GLY A 46 -12.91 -8.47 9.53
C GLY A 46 -11.50 -7.89 9.39
N ASN A 47 -11.17 -7.44 8.18
CA ASN A 47 -9.91 -6.76 7.91
C ASN A 47 -9.74 -5.54 8.85
N SER A 48 -8.52 -5.32 9.33
CA SER A 48 -8.19 -4.29 10.32
C SER A 48 -7.12 -3.33 9.79
N GLY A 49 -7.29 -2.06 10.13
CA GLY A 49 -6.32 -1.00 9.90
C GLY A 49 -5.45 -0.71 11.13
N GLU A 50 -5.62 -1.47 12.22
CA GLU A 50 -4.78 -1.31 13.41
C GLU A 50 -3.32 -1.51 13.03
N VAL A 51 -2.49 -0.56 13.46
CA VAL A 51 -1.08 -0.52 13.05
C VAL A 51 -0.32 -1.80 13.46
N ALA A 52 -0.70 -2.44 14.57
CA ALA A 52 -0.13 -3.72 14.98
C ALA A 52 -0.37 -4.83 13.94
N HIS A 53 -1.55 -4.88 13.33
CA HIS A 53 -1.85 -5.84 12.26
C HIS A 53 -1.20 -5.42 10.95
N VAL A 54 -1.26 -4.14 10.57
CA VAL A 54 -0.67 -3.66 9.30
C VAL A 54 0.85 -3.91 9.28
N ARG A 55 1.55 -3.74 10.41
CA ARG A 55 3.00 -4.01 10.53
C ARG A 55 3.40 -5.46 10.27
N GLN A 56 2.47 -6.42 10.38
CA GLN A 56 2.72 -7.83 10.06
C GLN A 56 2.86 -8.06 8.55
N PHE A 57 2.32 -7.15 7.73
CA PHE A 57 2.32 -7.26 6.27
C PHE A 57 3.24 -6.24 5.62
N PHE A 58 3.28 -5.02 6.15
CA PHE A 58 3.94 -3.88 5.54
C PHE A 58 4.97 -3.26 6.47
N LYS A 59 6.04 -2.74 5.87
CA LYS A 59 6.96 -1.87 6.57
C LYS A 59 6.26 -0.55 6.91
N ILE A 60 6.38 -0.12 8.16
CA ILE A 60 5.80 1.15 8.64
C ILE A 60 6.93 2.09 9.06
N ILE A 61 6.90 3.31 8.53
CA ILE A 61 7.74 4.43 8.96
C ILE A 61 6.97 5.25 9.99
N SER A 62 7.65 5.81 10.98
CA SER A 62 7.07 6.80 11.88
C SER A 62 7.92 8.05 11.91
N ASP A 63 7.25 9.21 11.97
CA ASP A 63 7.87 10.52 12.19
C ASP A 63 7.73 10.99 13.66
N GLY A 64 7.30 10.11 14.56
CA GLY A 64 7.02 10.41 15.97
C GLY A 64 5.62 10.95 16.24
N THR A 65 4.86 11.33 15.21
CA THR A 65 3.46 11.78 15.34
C THR A 65 2.50 10.88 14.58
N GLN A 66 2.88 10.43 13.39
CA GLN A 66 2.10 9.53 12.53
C GLN A 66 2.92 8.29 12.18
N GLN A 67 2.20 7.32 11.65
CA GLN A 67 2.71 6.05 11.15
C GLN A 67 2.19 5.88 9.72
N THR A 68 3.11 5.70 8.79
CA THR A 68 2.85 5.63 7.35
C THR A 68 3.34 4.28 6.82
N ILE A 69 2.56 3.64 5.95
CA ILE A 69 3.06 2.52 5.16
C ILE A 69 4.23 3.01 4.30
N ASP A 70 5.38 2.36 4.40
CA ASP A 70 6.54 2.67 3.57
C ASP A 70 6.19 2.42 2.11
N HIS A 71 6.28 3.49 1.31
CA HIS A 71 5.91 3.47 -0.08
C HIS A 71 6.84 4.33 -0.91
N THR A 72 6.89 4.01 -2.20
CA THR A 72 7.57 4.84 -3.19
C THR A 72 6.68 5.02 -4.40
N ILE A 73 6.72 6.20 -4.99
CA ILE A 73 6.15 6.48 -6.30
C ILE A 73 7.31 6.60 -7.29
N ASP A 74 7.31 5.78 -8.32
CA ASP A 74 8.31 5.79 -9.39
C ASP A 74 7.63 5.66 -10.76
N ASN A 75 8.41 5.32 -11.80
CA ASN A 75 7.94 5.25 -13.18
C ASN A 75 7.22 6.54 -13.62
N ASN A 76 7.88 7.70 -13.41
CA ASN A 76 7.33 9.02 -13.72
C ASN A 76 5.97 9.30 -13.06
N GLY A 77 5.79 8.86 -11.82
CA GLY A 77 4.55 9.07 -11.07
C GLY A 77 3.48 8.02 -11.34
N LYS A 78 3.73 7.02 -12.19
CA LYS A 78 2.69 6.05 -12.60
C LYS A 78 2.64 4.81 -11.74
N ARG A 79 3.69 4.50 -10.98
CA ARG A 79 3.76 3.26 -10.21
C ARG A 79 3.98 3.54 -8.73
N LEU A 80 3.05 3.06 -7.91
CA LEU A 80 3.10 3.09 -6.45
C LEU A 80 3.50 1.70 -5.97
N ARG A 81 4.57 1.64 -5.16
CA ARG A 81 5.05 0.41 -4.54
C ARG A 81 4.91 0.52 -3.03
N LEU A 82 4.17 -0.40 -2.42
CA LEU A 82 4.00 -0.54 -0.97
C LEU A 82 4.96 -1.62 -0.47
N ALA A 83 5.88 -1.27 0.42
CA ALA A 83 6.91 -2.18 0.88
C ALA A 83 6.36 -3.22 1.87
N LEU A 84 6.55 -4.49 1.56
CA LEU A 84 6.21 -5.57 2.49
C LEU A 84 7.20 -5.63 3.66
N ALA A 85 6.72 -6.08 4.81
CA ALA A 85 7.55 -6.40 5.97
C ALA A 85 8.56 -7.50 5.60
N SER A 86 9.75 -7.51 6.22
CA SER A 86 10.81 -8.47 5.89
C SER A 86 10.44 -9.91 6.24
N ASP A 87 9.53 -10.09 7.20
CA ASP A 87 9.07 -11.36 7.77
C ASP A 87 7.65 -11.72 7.32
N VAL A 88 7.09 -11.04 6.31
CA VAL A 88 5.72 -11.27 5.83
C VAL A 88 5.47 -12.73 5.42
N GLU A 89 6.48 -13.42 4.89
CA GLU A 89 6.38 -14.82 4.44
C GLU A 89 6.21 -15.81 5.59
N THR A 90 6.76 -15.50 6.77
CA THR A 90 6.63 -16.32 7.97
C THR A 90 5.46 -15.91 8.84
N THR A 91 5.00 -14.66 8.68
CA THR A 91 3.98 -14.05 9.53
C THR A 91 2.59 -14.14 8.91
N ALA A 92 2.46 -14.11 7.58
CA ALA A 92 1.17 -14.21 6.91
C ALA A 92 0.61 -15.64 6.98
N ILE A 93 -0.64 -15.76 7.44
CA ILE A 93 -1.40 -17.01 7.37
C ILE A 93 -1.89 -17.27 5.94
N ALA A 94 -2.20 -18.53 5.64
CA ALA A 94 -2.90 -18.89 4.42
C ALA A 94 -4.18 -18.03 4.26
N ASP A 95 -4.47 -17.63 3.03
CA ASP A 95 -5.63 -16.80 2.67
C ASP A 95 -5.65 -15.39 3.28
N ALA A 96 -4.51 -14.88 3.78
CA ALA A 96 -4.42 -13.50 4.24
C ALA A 96 -4.79 -12.50 3.12
N LYS A 97 -5.59 -11.50 3.46
CA LYS A 97 -6.09 -10.50 2.52
C LYS A 97 -5.52 -9.14 2.84
N VAL A 98 -5.21 -8.40 1.79
CA VAL A 98 -4.96 -6.96 1.84
C VAL A 98 -6.08 -6.28 1.08
N GLU A 99 -6.69 -5.28 1.68
CA GLU A 99 -7.76 -4.49 1.10
C GLU A 99 -7.34 -3.02 1.00
N LEU A 100 -7.18 -2.54 -0.23
CA LEU A 100 -6.90 -1.14 -0.49
C LEU A 100 -8.21 -0.35 -0.60
N LYS A 101 -8.39 0.64 0.27
CA LYS A 101 -9.60 1.48 0.33
C LYS A 101 -9.47 2.67 -0.62
N LEU A 102 -9.52 2.39 -1.92
CA LEU A 102 -9.41 3.42 -2.97
C LEU A 102 -10.53 4.47 -2.89
N ASN A 103 -11.70 4.11 -2.34
CA ASN A 103 -12.79 5.06 -2.09
C ASN A 103 -12.46 6.11 -1.03
N LEU A 104 -11.38 5.93 -0.26
CA LEU A 104 -10.85 6.89 0.72
C LEU A 104 -9.60 7.62 0.21
N ALA A 105 -9.11 7.30 -0.98
CA ALA A 105 -7.91 7.88 -1.59
C ALA A 105 -8.23 9.24 -2.25
N ASN A 106 -8.61 10.22 -1.43
CA ASN A 106 -9.04 11.54 -1.92
C ASN A 106 -7.91 12.22 -2.70
N GLN A 107 -8.14 12.58 -3.96
CA GLN A 107 -7.15 13.23 -4.83
C GLN A 107 -5.79 12.50 -4.95
N ALA A 108 -5.76 11.20 -4.66
CA ALA A 108 -4.58 10.35 -4.77
C ALA A 108 -4.04 10.22 -6.21
N PHE A 109 -4.85 10.62 -7.19
CA PHE A 109 -4.56 10.56 -8.62
C PHE A 109 -4.79 11.93 -9.24
N LYS A 110 -3.86 12.36 -10.09
CA LYS A 110 -3.99 13.54 -10.95
C LYS A 110 -4.04 13.11 -12.40
N LEU A 111 -5.02 13.63 -13.13
CA LEU A 111 -5.11 13.45 -14.58
C LEU A 111 -4.26 14.51 -15.28
N THR A 112 -3.62 14.12 -16.38
CA THR A 112 -2.98 15.11 -17.25
C THR A 112 -4.08 15.96 -17.89
N SER A 113 -4.04 17.27 -17.67
CA SER A 113 -5.00 18.21 -18.25
C SER A 113 -5.06 18.06 -19.77
N GLY A 114 -6.28 18.07 -20.33
CA GLY A 114 -6.52 17.87 -21.76
C GLY A 114 -6.49 16.42 -22.22
N SER A 115 -6.23 15.45 -21.33
CA SER A 115 -6.36 14.04 -21.67
C SER A 115 -7.82 13.65 -21.92
N GLN A 116 -8.06 12.92 -23.00
CA GLN A 116 -9.34 12.29 -23.33
C GLN A 116 -9.27 10.76 -23.24
N GLY A 117 -8.13 10.21 -22.84
CA GLY A 117 -7.88 8.78 -22.79
C GLY A 117 -8.43 8.12 -21.51
N THR A 118 -8.70 6.82 -21.60
CA THR A 118 -9.04 6.01 -20.43
C THR A 118 -7.85 5.92 -19.48
N VAL A 119 -8.11 6.10 -18.19
CA VAL A 119 -7.16 5.78 -17.12
C VAL A 119 -7.60 4.49 -16.46
N ALA A 120 -6.68 3.54 -16.33
CA ALA A 120 -6.92 2.27 -15.66
C ALA A 120 -5.91 2.07 -14.54
N LEU A 121 -6.31 1.37 -13.48
CA LEU A 121 -5.43 0.96 -12.40
C LEU A 121 -5.20 -0.54 -12.50
N THR A 122 -3.92 -0.93 -12.54
CA THR A 122 -3.50 -2.32 -12.44
C THR A 122 -2.91 -2.55 -11.05
N ALA A 123 -3.16 -3.71 -10.48
CA ALA A 123 -2.63 -4.11 -9.18
C ALA A 123 -1.92 -5.46 -9.31
N GLY A 124 -0.78 -5.60 -8.64
CA GLY A 124 0.00 -6.83 -8.63
C GLY A 124 0.88 -6.92 -7.39
N ALA A 125 1.53 -8.07 -7.22
CA ALA A 125 2.54 -8.28 -6.22
C ALA A 125 3.85 -8.69 -6.90
N LEU A 126 4.95 -8.08 -6.48
CA LEU A 126 6.29 -8.41 -6.95
C LEU A 126 7.08 -9.00 -5.80
N TRP A 127 7.42 -10.28 -5.94
CA TRP A 127 8.37 -10.91 -5.06
C TRP A 127 9.77 -10.48 -5.45
N ASN A 128 10.62 -10.19 -4.46
CA ASN A 128 12.03 -9.95 -4.73
C ASN A 128 12.67 -11.30 -5.03
N ALA A 129 12.72 -11.70 -6.30
CA ALA A 129 13.52 -12.84 -6.72
C ALA A 129 14.98 -12.53 -6.39
N SER A 130 15.53 -13.16 -5.36
CA SER A 130 16.98 -13.17 -5.17
C SER A 130 17.58 -13.92 -6.35
N TYR A 131 18.14 -13.21 -7.31
CA TYR A 131 19.13 -13.78 -8.20
C TYR A 131 20.37 -14.09 -7.35
N THR A 132 20.40 -15.26 -6.72
CA THR A 132 21.66 -15.96 -6.52
C THR A 132 21.99 -16.55 -7.88
N ALA A 133 22.74 -15.79 -8.69
CA ALA A 133 23.47 -16.43 -9.77
C ALA A 133 24.46 -17.39 -9.09
N ASP A 134 24.16 -18.69 -9.18
CA ASP A 134 25.11 -19.76 -8.86
C ASP A 134 26.12 -19.86 -10.02
#